data_AF-A0AA41RVU6-F1
#
_entry.id   AF-A0AA41RVU6-F1
#
_cell.length_a   1.000
_cell.length_b   1.000
_cell.length_c   1.000
_cell.angle_alpha   90.00
_cell.angle_beta   90.00
_cell.angle_gamma   90.00
#
_symmetry.space_group_name_H-M   'P 1'
#
loop_
_entity.id
_entity.type
_entity.pdbx_description
1 polymer ?
#
loop_
_entity_poly.entity_id
_entity_poly.type
_entity_poly.pdbx_seq_one_letter_code
_entity_poly.pdbx_strand_id
1 'polypeptide(L)'
;DSIELDDDLVYEPPRNGTTLWEIGIPDRTAAEFFIPDVDPKYVNPLYLTQDRFRQYGLWEKYSVLYPTTDLVFTVNNSTYQKDWFYAQVTRKLGDNGYNSTTWQIRFNLDSVEQGTTYKLRVALASTTGAELQIRFNNQSAEIPHFTTGGMYKDNAIARHGIHGLYLLFNVDVKSDWLKDGENTIFLSQVRGEGPFQGIMYDYIRFEAPSRQQRTKEQMPEKN
;
A
#
# COMPACT_ATOMS: atom_id res chain seq x y z
N ASP A 1 -2.95 36.36 -18.51
CA ASP A 1 -4.17 35.64 -18.12
C ASP A 1 -4.02 35.14 -16.69
N SER A 2 -4.61 35.86 -15.74
CA SER A 2 -4.71 35.44 -14.34
C SER A 2 -6.04 34.71 -14.16
N ILE A 3 -6.00 33.47 -13.70
CA ILE A 3 -7.18 32.72 -13.28
C ILE A 3 -7.41 33.09 -11.81
N GLU A 4 -8.49 33.82 -11.52
CA GLU A 4 -9.04 33.89 -10.17
C GLU A 4 -9.70 32.54 -9.88
N LEU A 5 -9.21 31.85 -8.83
CA LEU A 5 -9.88 30.67 -8.29
C LEU A 5 -10.91 31.17 -7.28
N ASP A 6 -12.19 30.82 -7.48
CA ASP A 6 -13.23 31.05 -6.48
C ASP A 6 -12.81 30.49 -5.11
N ASP A 7 -13.25 31.14 -4.03
CA ASP A 7 -12.90 30.79 -2.64
C ASP A 7 -13.34 29.37 -2.21
N ASP A 8 -14.15 28.67 -3.03
CA ASP A 8 -14.71 27.35 -2.75
C ASP A 8 -14.28 26.27 -3.76
N LEU A 9 -12.97 25.99 -3.83
CA LEU A 9 -12.46 24.82 -4.58
C LEU A 9 -12.79 23.51 -3.84
N VAL A 10 -13.89 22.87 -4.22
CA VAL A 10 -14.24 21.52 -3.73
C VAL A 10 -13.56 20.46 -4.61
N TYR A 11 -12.61 19.71 -4.04
CA TYR A 11 -12.03 18.54 -4.70
C TYR A 11 -12.81 17.28 -4.33
N GLU A 12 -13.46 16.67 -5.33
CA GLU A 12 -14.05 15.34 -5.17
C GLU A 12 -13.08 14.26 -5.67
N PRO A 13 -12.60 13.35 -4.79
CA PRO A 13 -11.69 12.30 -5.21
C PRO A 13 -12.40 11.35 -6.18
N PRO A 14 -11.78 11.00 -7.33
CA PRO A 14 -12.37 10.10 -8.30
C PRO A 14 -12.78 8.76 -7.66
N ARG A 15 -14.00 8.29 -7.94
CA ARG A 15 -14.52 6.97 -7.51
C ARG A 15 -14.99 6.19 -8.74
N ASN A 16 -14.56 4.94 -8.89
CA ASN A 16 -15.02 4.08 -10.00
C ASN A 16 -16.33 3.37 -9.64
N GLY A 17 -16.43 2.90 -8.41
CA GLY A 17 -17.60 2.22 -7.86
C GLY A 17 -17.62 2.31 -6.34
N THR A 18 -18.45 1.49 -5.71
CA THR A 18 -18.55 1.43 -4.24
C THR A 18 -17.22 0.97 -3.66
N THR A 19 -16.74 1.65 -2.61
CA THR A 19 -15.58 1.21 -1.84
C THR A 19 -15.92 -0.09 -1.12
N LEU A 20 -15.16 -1.15 -1.40
CA LEU A 20 -15.30 -2.45 -0.74
C LEU A 20 -14.54 -2.44 0.59
N TRP A 21 -13.33 -1.86 0.58
CA TRP A 21 -12.52 -1.62 1.77
C TRP A 21 -11.43 -0.60 1.46
N GLU A 22 -10.84 -0.05 2.52
CA GLU A 22 -9.76 0.92 2.47
C GLU A 22 -8.81 0.76 3.67
N ILE A 23 -7.57 1.24 3.51
CA ILE A 23 -6.50 1.20 4.50
C ILE A 23 -5.81 2.56 4.50
N GLY A 24 -5.72 3.21 5.66
CA GLY A 24 -5.09 4.54 5.83
C GLY A 24 -6.06 5.72 5.65
N ILE A 25 -5.49 6.91 5.59
CA ILE A 25 -6.17 8.20 5.37
C ILE A 25 -5.54 8.84 4.13
N PRO A 26 -6.30 9.36 3.15
CA PRO A 26 -5.74 9.94 1.94
C PRO A 26 -5.23 11.38 2.16
N ASP A 27 -4.22 11.55 3.02
CA ASP A 27 -3.64 12.86 3.42
C ASP A 27 -2.16 13.03 2.98
N ARG A 28 -1.68 12.09 2.16
CA ARG A 28 -0.33 12.01 1.57
C ARG A 28 0.78 11.73 2.59
N THR A 29 0.46 11.14 3.72
CA THR A 29 1.43 10.76 4.75
C THR A 29 1.22 9.33 5.21
N ALA A 30 2.26 8.75 5.80
CA ALA A 30 2.22 7.44 6.44
C ALA A 30 2.13 7.55 7.98
N ALA A 31 1.64 8.67 8.50
CA ALA A 31 1.80 9.06 9.90
C ALA A 31 0.84 8.34 10.84
N GLU A 32 -0.29 7.88 10.31
CA GLU A 32 -1.33 7.13 11.00
C GLU A 32 -1.01 5.64 11.13
N PHE A 33 -0.08 5.14 10.32
CA PHE A 33 0.34 3.73 10.35
C PHE A 33 1.21 3.42 11.57
N PHE A 34 1.44 2.12 11.79
CA PHE A 34 2.17 1.63 12.94
C PHE A 34 3.65 2.06 12.93
N ILE A 35 3.98 2.95 13.87
CA ILE A 35 5.34 3.33 14.23
C ILE A 35 5.83 2.44 15.39
N PRO A 36 6.88 1.62 15.19
CA PRO A 36 7.37 0.73 16.22
C PRO A 36 8.10 1.50 17.32
N ASP A 37 8.30 0.86 18.47
CA ASP A 37 9.16 1.40 19.51
C ASP A 37 10.64 1.39 19.08
N VAL A 38 11.31 2.52 19.34
CA VAL A 38 12.73 2.71 19.09
C VAL A 38 13.57 1.73 19.92
N ASP A 39 14.74 1.36 19.41
CA ASP A 39 15.75 0.68 20.23
C ASP A 39 16.18 1.60 21.40
N PRO A 40 16.10 1.13 22.67
CA PRO A 40 16.53 1.91 23.84
C PRO A 40 17.91 2.54 23.71
N LYS A 41 18.83 1.93 22.94
CA LYS A 41 20.18 2.43 22.69
C LYS A 41 20.21 3.75 21.90
N TYR A 42 19.18 4.01 21.08
CA TYR A 42 19.13 5.16 20.16
C TYR A 42 17.98 6.12 20.47
N VAL A 43 17.32 5.97 21.63
CA VAL A 43 16.20 6.81 22.04
C VAL A 43 16.59 8.29 22.01
N ASN A 44 15.81 9.08 21.30
CA ASN A 44 15.77 10.53 21.48
C ASN A 44 14.56 10.90 22.36
N PRO A 45 14.78 11.46 23.56
CA PRO A 45 13.70 11.84 24.47
C PRO A 45 12.67 12.81 23.87
N LEU A 46 13.06 13.63 22.89
CA LEU A 46 12.18 14.60 22.23
C LEU A 46 11.00 13.95 21.49
N TYR A 47 11.16 12.70 21.05
CA TYR A 47 10.20 11.99 20.19
C TYR A 47 9.56 10.78 20.88
N LEU A 48 9.49 10.78 22.21
CA LEU A 48 8.85 9.69 22.97
C LEU A 48 7.32 9.75 22.89
N THR A 49 6.75 10.96 22.89
CA THR A 49 5.29 11.17 22.97
C THR A 49 4.69 11.78 21.70
N GLN A 50 5.52 12.43 20.88
CA GLN A 50 5.13 13.10 19.64
C GLN A 50 6.11 12.72 18.54
N ASP A 51 5.69 12.82 17.28
CA ASP A 51 6.53 12.55 16.12
C ASP A 51 7.38 11.28 16.27
N ARG A 52 6.81 10.21 16.82
CA ARG A 52 7.55 8.98 17.15
C ARG A 52 8.34 8.44 15.95
N PHE A 53 7.85 8.70 14.74
CA PHE A 53 8.51 8.36 13.47
C PHE A 53 9.89 9.02 13.28
N ARG A 54 10.24 10.06 14.05
CA ARG A 54 11.54 10.75 14.00
C ARG A 54 12.65 10.03 14.77
N GLN A 55 12.31 8.97 15.51
CA GLN A 55 13.29 8.13 16.20
C GLN A 55 14.23 7.46 15.18
N TYR A 56 15.51 7.33 15.53
CA TYR A 56 16.50 6.70 14.66
C TYR A 56 16.32 5.17 14.61
N GLY A 57 16.54 4.58 13.44
CA GLY A 57 16.63 3.11 13.29
C GLY A 57 15.29 2.37 13.19
N LEU A 58 14.16 3.08 13.08
CA LEU A 58 12.84 2.43 13.05
C LEU A 58 12.66 1.46 11.88
N TRP A 59 13.27 1.73 10.72
CA TRP A 59 13.21 0.82 9.57
C TRP A 59 13.82 -0.55 9.90
N GLU A 60 14.88 -0.61 10.71
CA GLU A 60 15.50 -1.89 11.10
C GLU A 60 14.60 -2.73 12.02
N LYS A 61 13.65 -2.10 12.72
CA LYS A 61 12.68 -2.81 13.57
C LYS A 61 11.78 -3.73 12.75
N TYR A 62 11.62 -3.51 11.45
CA TYR A 62 10.86 -4.40 10.59
C TYR A 62 11.40 -5.84 10.66
N SER A 63 12.72 -6.05 10.50
CA SER A 63 13.32 -7.38 10.62
C SER A 63 13.20 -8.00 12.01
N VAL A 64 13.07 -7.18 13.07
CA VAL A 64 12.90 -7.68 14.44
C VAL A 64 11.48 -8.17 14.66
N LEU A 65 10.48 -7.45 14.14
CA LEU A 65 9.06 -7.79 14.26
C LEU A 65 8.63 -8.89 13.29
N TYR A 66 9.28 -8.95 12.13
CA TYR A 66 8.96 -9.83 11.01
C TYR A 66 10.19 -10.67 10.61
N PRO A 67 10.75 -11.49 11.51
CA PRO A 67 12.03 -12.16 11.30
C PRO A 67 11.99 -13.23 10.20
N THR A 68 10.85 -13.91 10.05
CA THR A 68 10.69 -15.06 9.14
C THR A 68 9.59 -14.87 8.11
N THR A 69 8.56 -14.10 8.45
CA THR A 69 7.38 -13.86 7.61
C THR A 69 7.12 -12.38 7.51
N ASP A 70 6.54 -11.94 6.40
CA ASP A 70 6.15 -10.55 6.20
C ASP A 70 4.75 -10.24 6.77
N LEU A 71 4.43 -8.95 6.81
CA LEU A 71 3.17 -8.41 7.29
C LEU A 71 1.96 -9.02 6.59
N VAL A 72 0.95 -9.42 7.38
CA VAL A 72 -0.36 -9.87 6.90
C VAL A 72 -1.44 -8.99 7.52
N PHE A 73 -2.13 -8.24 6.68
CA PHE A 73 -3.25 -7.40 7.05
C PHE A 73 -4.56 -8.08 6.62
N THR A 74 -5.49 -8.27 7.54
CA THR A 74 -6.79 -8.88 7.24
C THR A 74 -7.88 -7.81 7.37
N VAL A 75 -8.53 -7.47 6.26
CA VAL A 75 -9.63 -6.50 6.23
C VAL A 75 -10.71 -6.91 7.23
N ASN A 76 -11.24 -5.93 7.97
CA ASN A 76 -12.22 -6.08 9.06
C ASN A 76 -11.70 -6.76 10.36
N ASN A 77 -10.44 -7.20 10.42
CA ASN A 77 -9.85 -7.78 11.64
C ASN A 77 -8.59 -7.03 12.10
N SER A 78 -7.74 -6.61 11.17
CA SER A 78 -6.55 -5.82 11.44
C SER A 78 -6.86 -4.33 11.57
N THR A 79 -6.08 -3.62 12.38
CA THR A 79 -6.14 -2.18 12.62
C THR A 79 -4.90 -1.51 12.03
N TYR A 80 -5.03 -0.65 11.02
CA TYR A 80 -3.85 -0.13 10.30
C TYR A 80 -2.90 0.70 11.18
N GLN A 81 -3.39 1.31 12.26
CA GLN A 81 -2.55 2.03 13.23
C GLN A 81 -1.63 1.11 14.05
N LYS A 82 -1.86 -0.21 14.01
CA LYS A 82 -1.15 -1.21 14.82
C LYS A 82 -0.52 -2.32 13.97
N ASP A 83 -1.22 -2.73 12.93
CA ASP A 83 -0.92 -3.93 12.15
C ASP A 83 -0.41 -3.61 10.75
N TRP A 84 -0.33 -2.32 10.37
CA TRP A 84 0.26 -1.86 9.12
C TRP A 84 1.52 -1.07 9.43
N PHE A 85 2.69 -1.65 9.20
CA PHE A 85 3.96 -0.98 9.48
C PHE A 85 4.11 0.27 8.58
N TYR A 86 4.68 1.35 9.10
CA TYR A 86 4.70 2.64 8.40
C TYR A 86 5.45 2.65 7.05
N ALA A 87 6.40 1.74 6.87
CA ALA A 87 7.17 1.62 5.64
C ALA A 87 7.45 0.16 5.27
N GLN A 88 7.05 -0.26 4.08
CA GLN A 88 7.49 -1.53 3.50
C GLN A 88 8.94 -1.42 3.07
N VAL A 89 9.82 -1.84 3.97
CA VAL A 89 11.27 -1.84 3.80
C VAL A 89 11.80 -3.23 3.50
N THR A 90 13.09 -3.31 3.17
CA THR A 90 13.79 -4.59 3.02
C THR A 90 13.98 -5.29 4.38
N ARG A 91 14.03 -6.62 4.37
CA ARG A 91 14.40 -7.42 5.56
C ARG A 91 15.92 -7.59 5.60
N LYS A 92 16.57 -6.99 6.59
CA LYS A 92 17.99 -7.22 6.90
C LYS A 92 18.25 -8.67 7.30
N LEU A 93 19.24 -9.31 6.66
CA LEU A 93 19.66 -10.69 6.90
C LEU A 93 21.03 -10.73 7.61
N GLY A 94 21.14 -10.09 8.77
CA GLY A 94 22.42 -9.93 9.47
C GLY A 94 23.43 -9.16 8.61
N ASP A 95 24.68 -9.64 8.53
CA ASP A 95 25.73 -9.05 7.69
C ASP A 95 25.58 -9.41 6.19
N ASN A 96 24.66 -10.32 5.85
CA ASN A 96 24.50 -10.89 4.50
C ASN A 96 23.52 -10.12 3.60
N GLY A 97 23.33 -8.83 3.84
CA GLY A 97 22.55 -7.94 2.97
C GLY A 97 21.05 -7.85 3.30
N TYR A 98 20.24 -7.53 2.29
CA TYR A 98 18.84 -7.15 2.43
C TYR A 98 17.96 -7.93 1.45
N ASN A 99 16.89 -8.53 1.94
CA ASN A 99 15.89 -9.21 1.11
C ASN A 99 14.68 -8.31 0.83
N SER A 100 14.04 -8.57 -0.31
CA SER A 100 12.69 -8.08 -0.62
C SER A 100 11.67 -8.51 0.44
N THR A 101 10.56 -7.80 0.50
CA THR A 101 9.45 -8.10 1.40
C THR A 101 8.13 -8.15 0.63
N THR A 102 7.25 -9.07 1.02
CA THR A 102 5.92 -9.22 0.39
C THR A 102 4.82 -9.18 1.45
N TRP A 103 4.09 -8.08 1.49
CA TRP A 103 2.95 -7.92 2.38
C TRP A 103 1.70 -8.55 1.79
N GLN A 104 0.80 -9.00 2.65
CA GLN A 104 -0.48 -9.59 2.25
C GLN A 104 -1.63 -8.72 2.74
N ILE A 105 -2.60 -8.44 1.87
CA ILE A 105 -3.92 -7.94 2.24
C ILE A 105 -4.92 -9.06 1.98
N ARG A 106 -5.53 -9.58 3.04
CA ARG A 106 -6.57 -10.61 2.98
C ARG A 106 -7.93 -9.96 3.13
N PHE A 107 -8.88 -10.34 2.28
CA PHE A 107 -10.24 -9.79 2.30
C PHE A 107 -11.22 -10.80 1.72
N ASN A 108 -12.49 -10.67 2.09
CA ASN A 108 -13.56 -11.52 1.58
C ASN A 108 -14.38 -10.76 0.51
N LEU A 109 -14.81 -11.46 -0.54
CA LEU A 109 -15.83 -10.99 -1.48
C LEU A 109 -17.00 -11.98 -1.46
N ASP A 110 -18.22 -11.48 -1.23
CA ASP A 110 -19.40 -12.35 -1.20
C ASP A 110 -19.68 -12.99 -2.57
N SER A 111 -19.49 -12.22 -3.63
CA SER A 111 -19.54 -12.69 -5.02
C SER A 111 -18.69 -11.80 -5.92
N VAL A 112 -17.97 -12.39 -6.85
CA VAL A 112 -17.24 -11.68 -7.91
C VAL A 112 -18.16 -11.46 -9.11
N GLU A 113 -18.24 -10.21 -9.55
CA GLU A 113 -18.96 -9.81 -10.75
C GLU A 113 -18.10 -10.15 -11.99
N GLN A 114 -18.26 -11.37 -12.49
CA GLN A 114 -17.52 -11.90 -13.65
C GLN A 114 -17.68 -11.00 -14.89
N GLY A 115 -16.64 -10.90 -15.72
CA GLY A 115 -16.64 -10.04 -16.92
C GLY A 115 -16.33 -8.55 -16.66
N THR A 116 -16.41 -8.12 -15.39
CA THR A 116 -16.19 -6.73 -15.02
C THR A 116 -14.76 -6.42 -14.54
N THR A 117 -14.48 -5.12 -14.33
CA THR A 117 -13.19 -4.62 -13.84
C THR A 117 -13.38 -3.88 -12.52
N TYR A 118 -12.70 -4.38 -11.48
CA TYR A 118 -12.56 -3.73 -10.17
C TYR A 118 -11.42 -2.70 -10.23
N LYS A 119 -11.35 -1.80 -9.24
CA LYS A 119 -10.29 -0.78 -9.17
C LYS A 119 -9.55 -0.89 -7.85
N LEU A 120 -8.23 -1.11 -7.91
CA LEU A 120 -7.34 -0.96 -6.77
C LEU A 120 -6.56 0.35 -6.90
N ARG A 121 -6.73 1.25 -5.95
CA ARG A 121 -5.98 2.51 -5.85
C ARG A 121 -4.90 2.34 -4.80
N VAL A 122 -3.67 2.66 -5.17
CA VAL A 122 -2.51 2.57 -4.30
C VAL A 122 -1.83 3.94 -4.30
N ALA A 123 -2.02 4.67 -3.21
CA ALA A 123 -1.36 5.93 -2.94
C ALA A 123 -0.12 5.69 -2.07
N LEU A 124 1.01 6.23 -2.50
CA LEU A 124 2.28 6.16 -1.81
C LEU A 124 2.65 7.54 -1.30
N ALA A 125 2.88 7.66 0.00
CA ALA A 125 3.40 8.88 0.62
C ALA A 125 4.86 9.13 0.23
N SER A 126 5.62 8.06 -0.05
CA SER A 126 7.04 8.13 -0.41
C SER A 126 7.53 6.81 -1.02
N THR A 127 8.60 6.90 -1.82
CA THR A 127 9.38 5.76 -2.29
C THR A 127 10.87 6.09 -2.26
N THR A 128 11.65 5.18 -1.71
CA THR A 128 13.11 5.25 -1.74
C THR A 128 13.63 4.12 -2.64
N GLY A 129 13.64 4.33 -3.96
CA GLY A 129 14.27 3.40 -4.92
C GLY A 129 13.62 2.00 -4.98
N ALA A 130 12.34 1.90 -4.62
CA ALA A 130 11.61 0.64 -4.62
C ALA A 130 11.00 0.31 -5.98
N GLU A 131 10.56 -0.95 -6.11
CA GLU A 131 9.63 -1.37 -7.16
C GLU A 131 8.52 -2.17 -6.48
N LEU A 132 7.27 -1.77 -6.72
CA LEU A 132 6.09 -2.46 -6.22
C LEU A 132 5.56 -3.39 -7.31
N GLN A 133 5.43 -4.66 -6.98
CA GLN A 133 4.70 -5.64 -7.77
C GLN A 133 3.46 -6.10 -7.02
N ILE A 134 2.32 -6.16 -7.71
CA ILE A 134 1.04 -6.58 -7.14
C ILE A 134 0.61 -7.89 -7.79
N ARG A 135 0.23 -8.86 -6.95
CA ARG A 135 -0.36 -10.13 -7.39
C ARG A 135 -1.64 -10.42 -6.63
N PHE A 136 -2.56 -11.10 -7.27
CA PHE A 136 -3.84 -11.53 -6.69
C PHE A 136 -3.85 -13.04 -6.60
N ASN A 137 -4.20 -13.58 -5.42
CA ASN A 137 -4.44 -14.98 -5.10
C ASN A 137 -3.31 -15.99 -5.34
N ASN A 138 -2.30 -15.65 -6.14
CA ASN A 138 -1.11 -16.45 -6.39
C ASN A 138 0.14 -15.57 -6.32
N GLN A 139 0.85 -15.64 -5.18
CA GLN A 139 2.11 -14.91 -4.99
C GLN A 139 3.20 -15.32 -5.99
N SER A 140 3.18 -16.58 -6.43
CA SER A 140 4.18 -17.15 -7.33
C SER A 140 3.83 -17.01 -8.82
N ALA A 141 2.81 -16.22 -9.16
CA ALA A 141 2.50 -15.91 -10.55
C ALA A 141 3.74 -15.29 -11.24
N GLU A 142 4.16 -15.89 -12.35
CA GLU A 142 5.39 -15.50 -13.07
C GLU A 142 5.36 -14.02 -13.44
N ILE A 143 4.26 -13.59 -14.06
CA ILE A 143 4.03 -12.20 -14.44
C ILE A 143 3.21 -11.52 -13.33
N PRO A 144 3.68 -10.41 -12.72
CA PRO A 144 2.86 -9.65 -11.79
C PRO A 144 1.66 -9.04 -12.52
N HIS A 145 0.52 -8.98 -11.84
CA HIS A 145 -0.68 -8.37 -12.40
C HIS A 145 -0.52 -6.86 -12.59
N PHE A 146 0.35 -6.24 -11.79
CA PHE A 146 0.77 -4.86 -11.94
C PHE A 146 2.20 -4.70 -11.41
N THR A 147 2.99 -3.84 -12.06
CA THR A 147 4.29 -3.39 -11.56
C THR A 147 4.45 -1.89 -11.79
N THR A 148 5.07 -1.20 -10.84
CA THR A 148 5.48 0.20 -11.01
C THR A 148 6.74 0.33 -11.88
N GLY A 149 7.48 -0.76 -12.09
CA GLY A 149 8.90 -0.70 -12.42
C GLY A 149 9.70 -0.01 -11.30
N GLY A 150 10.98 0.25 -11.56
CA GLY A 150 11.83 1.00 -10.64
C GLY A 150 11.31 2.43 -10.45
N MET A 151 10.97 2.78 -9.21
CA MET A 151 10.52 4.12 -8.85
C MET A 151 11.70 5.01 -8.43
N TYR A 152 11.46 6.32 -8.41
CA TYR A 152 12.45 7.32 -7.99
C TYR A 152 12.90 7.10 -6.53
N LYS A 153 14.08 7.64 -6.22
CA LYS A 153 14.69 7.55 -4.89
C LYS A 153 14.60 8.89 -4.17
N ASP A 154 13.60 9.03 -3.30
CA ASP A 154 13.67 10.03 -2.23
C ASP A 154 14.49 9.48 -1.04
N ASN A 155 14.56 10.23 0.08
CA ASN A 155 15.27 9.81 1.28
C ASN A 155 14.39 9.89 2.54
N ALA A 156 13.06 9.80 2.42
CA ALA A 156 12.17 10.00 3.56
C ALA A 156 12.45 8.98 4.68
N ILE A 157 12.61 7.69 4.34
CA ILE A 157 12.92 6.63 5.30
C ILE A 157 14.24 6.92 6.03
N ALA A 158 15.31 7.22 5.27
CA ALA A 158 16.64 7.50 5.82
C ALA A 158 16.72 8.77 6.67
N ARG A 159 15.75 9.69 6.50
CA ARG A 159 15.66 10.97 7.23
C ARG A 159 14.57 10.99 8.29
N HIS A 160 14.03 9.81 8.63
CA HIS A 160 12.97 9.65 9.64
C HIS A 160 11.75 10.53 9.34
N GLY A 161 11.37 10.59 8.07
CA GLY A 161 10.14 11.23 7.61
C GLY A 161 8.99 10.22 7.55
N ILE A 162 7.82 10.73 7.18
CA ILE A 162 6.60 9.95 6.94
C ILE A 162 5.97 10.24 5.57
N HIS A 163 6.60 11.10 4.77
CA HIS A 163 6.22 11.40 3.40
C HIS A 163 7.41 11.96 2.61
N GLY A 164 7.26 11.99 1.31
CA GLY A 164 8.25 12.43 0.32
C GLY A 164 7.56 12.70 -1.01
N LEU A 165 8.03 12.07 -2.08
CA LEU A 165 7.36 12.20 -3.38
C LEU A 165 6.08 11.33 -3.40
N TYR A 166 4.93 12.01 -3.50
CA TYR A 166 3.64 11.34 -3.61
C TYR A 166 3.43 10.70 -4.99
N LEU A 167 2.93 9.46 -5.01
CA LEU A 167 2.56 8.75 -6.22
C LEU A 167 1.19 8.09 -6.05
N LEU A 168 0.37 8.11 -7.10
CA LEU A 168 -0.93 7.43 -7.13
C LEU A 168 -1.00 6.47 -8.32
N PHE A 169 -1.23 5.20 -8.03
CA PHE A 169 -1.45 4.16 -9.04
C PHE A 169 -2.90 3.71 -9.01
N ASN A 170 -3.50 3.61 -10.20
CA ASN A 170 -4.87 3.13 -10.38
C ASN A 170 -4.83 1.84 -11.19
N VAL A 171 -4.91 0.71 -10.49
CA VAL A 171 -4.78 -0.63 -11.07
C VAL A 171 -6.16 -1.15 -11.45
N ASP A 172 -6.35 -1.46 -12.74
CA ASP A 172 -7.50 -2.22 -13.22
C ASP A 172 -7.35 -3.69 -12.84
N VAL A 173 -8.28 -4.17 -12.02
CA VAL A 173 -8.28 -5.55 -11.49
C VAL A 173 -9.36 -6.33 -12.22
N LYS A 174 -8.93 -7.27 -13.07
CA LYS A 174 -9.86 -8.14 -13.79
C LYS A 174 -10.57 -9.08 -12.81
N SER A 175 -11.87 -9.29 -13.01
CA SER A 175 -12.65 -10.25 -12.22
C SER A 175 -12.04 -11.66 -12.20
N ASP A 176 -11.42 -12.11 -13.30
CA ASP A 176 -10.71 -13.39 -13.39
C ASP A 176 -9.55 -13.57 -12.40
N TRP A 177 -9.03 -12.49 -11.81
CA TRP A 177 -7.96 -12.54 -10.81
C TRP A 177 -8.49 -12.78 -9.40
N LEU A 178 -9.81 -12.68 -9.23
CA LEU A 178 -10.54 -12.76 -7.98
C LEU A 178 -11.37 -14.05 -7.95
N LYS A 179 -11.82 -14.42 -6.76
CA LYS A 179 -12.74 -15.53 -6.54
C LYS A 179 -13.78 -15.17 -5.48
N ASP A 180 -14.89 -15.90 -5.46
CA ASP A 180 -15.83 -15.80 -4.35
C ASP A 180 -15.15 -16.26 -3.05
N GLY A 181 -15.47 -15.59 -1.95
CA GLY A 181 -14.86 -15.83 -0.64
C GLY A 181 -13.51 -15.12 -0.43
N GLU A 182 -12.58 -15.81 0.22
CA GLU A 182 -11.31 -15.23 0.66
C GLU A 182 -10.35 -14.98 -0.52
N ASN A 183 -9.91 -13.73 -0.65
CA ASN A 183 -8.90 -13.30 -1.61
C ASN A 183 -7.68 -12.75 -0.88
N THR A 184 -6.52 -12.81 -1.55
CA THR A 184 -5.29 -12.19 -1.06
C THR A 184 -4.65 -11.33 -2.15
N ILE A 185 -4.35 -10.07 -1.82
CA ILE A 185 -3.44 -9.23 -2.59
C ILE A 185 -2.04 -9.35 -1.97
N PHE A 186 -1.05 -9.61 -2.80
CA PHE A 186 0.36 -9.61 -2.45
C PHE A 186 0.98 -8.31 -2.96
N LEU A 187 1.57 -7.52 -2.05
CA LEU A 187 2.32 -6.30 -2.34
C LEU A 187 3.81 -6.60 -2.14
N SER A 188 4.55 -6.81 -3.22
CA SER A 188 5.99 -7.12 -3.15
C SER A 188 6.81 -5.88 -3.46
N GLN A 189 7.61 -5.43 -2.48
CA GLN A 189 8.76 -4.58 -2.74
C GLN A 189 9.89 -5.51 -3.17
N VAL A 190 10.32 -5.47 -4.44
CA VAL A 190 11.17 -6.52 -5.01
C VAL A 190 12.67 -6.22 -5.03
N ARG A 191 13.09 -5.04 -4.58
CA ARG A 191 14.50 -4.62 -4.63
C ARG A 191 15.17 -4.71 -3.26
N GLY A 192 16.38 -5.27 -3.17
CA GLY A 192 17.10 -5.51 -1.91
C GLY A 192 18.48 -4.85 -1.78
N GLU A 193 18.67 -3.63 -2.29
CA GLU A 193 20.02 -3.04 -2.42
C GLU A 193 20.53 -2.36 -1.14
N GLY A 194 19.65 -2.08 -0.18
CA GLY A 194 20.04 -1.39 1.05
C GLY A 194 18.92 -1.25 2.10
N PRO A 195 19.26 -0.68 3.27
CA PRO A 195 18.36 -0.62 4.44
C PRO A 195 17.16 0.30 4.27
N PHE A 196 17.32 1.35 3.47
CA PHE A 196 16.31 2.38 3.30
C PHE A 196 15.40 2.14 2.11
N GLN A 197 15.69 1.10 1.32
CA GLN A 197 14.92 0.85 0.12
C GLN A 197 13.53 0.36 0.49
N GLY A 198 12.51 1.08 0.07
CA GLY A 198 11.17 0.83 0.56
C GLY A 198 10.11 1.80 0.09
N ILE A 199 8.90 1.53 0.56
CA ILE A 199 7.66 2.21 0.18
C ILE A 199 6.97 2.68 1.46
N MET A 200 6.56 3.94 1.53
CA MET A 200 5.57 4.39 2.50
C MET A 200 4.22 4.48 1.80
N TYR A 201 3.23 3.76 2.33
CA TYR A 201 1.86 3.87 1.85
C TYR A 201 1.22 5.11 2.47
N ASP A 202 0.32 5.73 1.72
CA ASP A 202 -0.60 6.76 2.20
C ASP A 202 -1.97 6.11 2.38
N TYR A 203 -2.51 5.63 1.26
CA TYR A 203 -3.88 5.11 1.25
C TYR A 203 -4.04 4.02 0.20
N ILE A 204 -4.68 2.91 0.58
CA ILE A 204 -5.03 1.83 -0.35
C ILE A 204 -6.53 1.65 -0.34
N ARG A 205 -7.15 1.65 -1.51
CA ARG A 205 -8.60 1.48 -1.65
C ARG A 205 -8.95 0.49 -2.74
N PHE A 206 -9.85 -0.44 -2.42
CA PHE A 206 -10.40 -1.37 -3.39
C PHE A 206 -11.87 -1.04 -3.65
N GLU A 207 -12.22 -0.90 -4.93
CA GLU A 207 -13.55 -0.49 -5.38
C GLU A 207 -14.17 -1.57 -6.26
N ALA A 208 -15.47 -1.76 -6.06
CA ALA A 208 -16.32 -2.55 -6.94
C ALA A 208 -16.37 -1.97 -8.37
N PRO A 209 -16.80 -2.75 -9.37
CA PRO A 209 -17.01 -2.26 -10.72
C PRO A 209 -17.99 -1.09 -10.76
N SER A 210 -17.84 -0.25 -11.77
CA SER A 210 -18.74 0.89 -11.96
C SER A 210 -20.17 0.40 -12.22
N ARG A 211 -21.17 1.19 -11.81
CA ARG A 211 -22.58 0.83 -12.03
C ARG A 211 -22.89 0.55 -13.51
N GLN A 212 -22.22 1.24 -14.43
CA GLN A 212 -22.41 1.08 -15.87
C GLN A 212 -21.91 -0.27 -16.40
N GLN A 213 -20.82 -0.80 -15.84
CA GLN A 213 -20.33 -2.13 -16.20
C GLN A 213 -21.32 -3.21 -15.74
N ARG A 214 -21.87 -3.05 -14.53
CA ARG A 214 -22.83 -3.98 -13.94
C ARG A 214 -24.16 -4.07 -14.69
N THR A 215 -24.62 -2.97 -15.29
CA THR A 215 -25.87 -2.95 -16.07
C THR A 215 -25.71 -3.40 -17.52
N LYS A 216 -24.53 -3.22 -18.14
CA LYS A 216 -24.30 -3.65 -19.54
C LYS A 216 -24.37 -5.17 -19.70
N GLU A 217 -23.91 -5.93 -18.71
CA GLU A 217 -23.92 -7.40 -18.76
C GLU A 217 -25.27 -8.02 -18.36
N GLN A 218 -26.15 -7.26 -17.70
CA GLN A 218 -27.53 -7.70 -17.40
C GLN A 218 -28.47 -7.56 -18.60
N MET A 219 -28.04 -6.91 -19.70
CA MET A 219 -28.80 -6.87 -20.94
C MET A 219 -28.42 -8.09 -21.80
N PRO A 220 -29.34 -9.05 -22.05
CA PRO A 220 -29.06 -10.11 -23.01
C PRO A 220 -28.82 -9.48 -24.37
N GLU A 221 -27.77 -9.94 -25.07
CA GLU A 221 -27.56 -9.63 -26.49
C GLU A 221 -28.85 -9.94 -27.23
N LYS A 222 -29.52 -8.89 -27.71
CA LYS A 222 -30.62 -9.06 -28.66
C LYS A 222 -30.01 -9.50 -29.98
N ASN A 223 -30.07 -10.80 -30.24
CA ASN A 223 -29.97 -11.36 -31.59
C ASN A 223 -31.07 -10.79 -32.49
#